data_AF-A0A956FVR0-F1
#
_entry.id   AF-A0A956FVR0-F1
#
_cell.length_a   1.000
_cell.length_b   1.000
_cell.length_c   1.000
_cell.angle_alpha   90.00
_cell.angle_beta   90.00
_cell.angle_gamma   90.00
#
_symmetry.space_group_name_H-M   'P 1'
#
loop_
_entity.id
_entity.type
_entity.pdbx_description
1 polymer ?
#
loop_
_entity_poly.entity_id
_entity_poly.type
_entity_poly.pdbx_seq_one_letter_code
_entity_poly.pdbx_strand_id
1 'polypeptide(L)' 'MEPPVDRAGLPPAQRAAIAQAIAEQRILANVIRWGARCEPPRLVVDVIVQDEYTHDVILDYGGGLHLVYDTT' A
#
# COMPACT_ATOMS: atom_id res chain seq x y z
N MET A 1 9.48 1.45 -11.01
CA MET A 1 8.44 0.82 -10.17
C MET A 1 7.57 0.03 -11.11
N GLU A 2 7.39 -1.26 -10.83
CA GLU A 2 6.42 -2.06 -11.56
C GLU A 2 5.00 -1.61 -11.16
N PRO A 3 4.01 -1.76 -12.05
CA PRO A 3 2.63 -1.46 -11.72
C PRO A 3 2.12 -2.39 -10.60
N PRO A 4 1.25 -1.93 -9.70
CA PRO A 4 0.71 -2.80 -8.66
C PRO A 4 -0.05 -3.97 -9.27
N VAL A 5 0.20 -5.15 -8.69
CA VAL A 5 -0.56 -6.36 -8.98
C VAL A 5 -1.92 -6.23 -8.32
N ASP A 6 -2.98 -6.33 -9.11
CA ASP A 6 -4.35 -6.29 -8.61
C ASP A 6 -4.82 -7.71 -8.27
N ARG A 7 -5.12 -7.94 -6.99
CA ARG A 7 -5.69 -9.20 -6.48
C ARG A 7 -7.17 -9.07 -6.09
N ALA A 8 -7.74 -7.87 -6.17
CA ALA A 8 -9.10 -7.56 -5.77
C ALA A 8 -10.06 -7.39 -6.95
N GLY A 9 -9.55 -7.36 -8.19
CA GLY A 9 -10.37 -7.19 -9.39
C GLY A 9 -10.94 -5.78 -9.50
N LEU A 10 -10.10 -4.78 -9.27
CA LEU A 10 -10.49 -3.38 -9.22
C LEU A 10 -10.92 -2.86 -10.59
N PRO A 11 -11.91 -1.96 -10.64
CA PRO A 11 -12.22 -1.20 -11.84
C PRO A 11 -10.97 -0.46 -12.36
N PRO A 12 -10.76 -0.37 -13.69
CA PRO A 12 -9.54 0.22 -14.26
C PRO A 12 -9.23 1.64 -13.75
N ALA A 13 -10.26 2.47 -13.57
CA ALA A 13 -10.09 3.83 -13.06
C ALA A 13 -9.59 3.86 -11.60
N GLN A 14 -10.13 2.98 -10.74
CA GLN A 14 -9.70 2.88 -9.34
C GLN A 14 -8.27 2.34 -9.26
N ARG A 15 -7.94 1.32 -10.06
CA ARG A 15 -6.59 0.78 -10.16
C ARG A 15 -5.58 1.85 -10.61
N ALA A 16 -5.93 2.65 -11.62
CA ALA A 16 -5.07 3.74 -12.10
C ALA A 16 -4.83 4.82 -11.02
N ALA A 17 -5.88 5.20 -10.29
CA ALA A 17 -5.78 6.16 -9.20
C ALA A 17 -4.87 5.65 -8.06
N ILE A 18 -5.00 4.37 -7.69
CA ILE A 18 -4.12 3.74 -6.69
C ILE A 18 -2.68 3.71 -7.21
N ALA A 19 -2.46 3.26 -8.45
CA ALA A 19 -1.14 3.19 -9.05
C ALA A 19 -0.43 4.55 -9.06
N GLN A 20 -1.16 5.64 -9.36
CA GLN A 20 -0.62 7.00 -9.29
C GLN A 20 -0.27 7.39 -7.84
N ALA A 21 -1.15 7.13 -6.87
CA ALA A 21 -0.93 7.49 -5.48
C ALA A 21 0.31 6.79 -4.87
N ILE A 22 0.56 5.53 -5.26
CA ILE A 22 1.69 4.76 -4.72
C ILE A 22 2.99 4.93 -5.51
N ALA A 23 2.96 5.51 -6.71
CA ALA A 23 4.12 5.64 -7.59
C ALA A 23 5.30 6.42 -6.94
N GLU A 24 5.00 7.33 -6.01
CA GLU A 24 5.96 8.17 -5.28
C GLU A 24 6.47 7.53 -3.98
N GLN A 25 5.92 6.38 -3.58
CA GLN A 25 6.22 5.74 -2.31
C GLN A 25 7.39 4.76 -2.45
N ARG A 26 8.62 5.30 -2.41
CA ARG A 26 9.86 4.52 -2.61
C ARG A 26 10.37 3.80 -1.36
N ILE A 27 9.95 4.24 -0.19
CA ILE A 27 10.34 3.70 1.11
C ILE A 27 9.13 3.65 2.04
N LEU A 28 9.17 2.79 3.05
CA LEU A 28 8.08 2.64 4.02
C LEU A 28 7.70 3.96 4.70
N ALA A 29 8.67 4.83 4.99
CA ALA A 29 8.39 6.15 5.55
C ALA A 29 7.49 7.02 4.65
N ASN A 30 7.56 6.87 3.32
CA ASN A 30 6.67 7.59 2.40
C ASN A 30 5.24 7.04 2.48
N VAL A 31 5.09 5.72 2.62
CA VAL A 31 3.79 5.06 2.78
C VAL A 31 3.10 5.53 4.06
N ILE A 32 3.82 5.51 5.19
CA ILE A 32 3.30 5.95 6.50
C ILE A 32 2.87 7.42 6.44
N ARG A 33 3.73 8.30 5.91
CA ARG A 33 3.41 9.74 5.78
C ARG A 33 2.22 9.98 4.87
N TRP A 34 2.10 9.24 3.77
CA TRP A 34 0.95 9.35 2.88
C TRP A 34 -0.33 8.88 3.57
N GLY A 35 -0.31 7.74 4.24
CA GLY A 35 -1.48 7.19 4.92
C GLY A 35 -1.99 8.10 6.04
N ALA A 36 -1.07 8.71 6.80
CA ALA A 36 -1.41 9.69 7.84
C ALA A 36 -2.02 11.00 7.30
N ARG A 37 -1.85 11.31 6.01
CA ARG A 37 -2.44 12.48 5.35
C ARG A 37 -3.79 12.21 4.69
N CYS A 38 -4.22 10.94 4.61
CA CYS A 38 -5.55 10.60 4.11
C CYS A 38 -6.63 10.93 5.14
N GLU A 39 -7.85 11.16 4.67
CA GLU A 39 -9.04 11.32 5.51
C GLU A 39 -10.12 10.32 5.02
N PRO A 40 -10.47 9.29 5.82
CA PRO A 40 -9.86 8.94 7.10
C PRO A 40 -8.39 8.48 6.93
N PRO A 41 -7.57 8.54 8.01
CA PRO A 41 -6.20 8.07 7.96
C PRO A 41 -6.12 6.61 7.55
N ARG A 42 -5.18 6.30 6.66
CA ARG A 42 -4.89 4.93 6.24
C ARG A 42 -3.72 4.39 7.05
N LEU A 43 -3.99 3.43 7.91
CA LEU A 43 -3.04 2.94 8.89
C LEU A 43 -2.48 1.57 8.49
N VAL A 44 -1.26 1.30 8.94
CA VAL A 44 -0.70 -0.05 8.92
C VAL A 44 -1.53 -0.90 9.88
N VAL A 45 -2.10 -1.99 9.38
CA VAL A 45 -2.92 -2.91 10.15
C VAL A 45 -2.15 -4.18 10.53
N ASP A 46 -1.11 -4.51 9.77
CA ASP A 46 -0.26 -5.66 10.05
C ASP A 46 1.13 -5.52 9.41
N VAL A 47 2.10 -6.24 9.95
CA VAL A 47 3.45 -6.40 9.40
C VAL A 47 3.81 -7.88 9.48
N ILE A 48 3.98 -8.51 8.31
CA ILE A 48 4.36 -9.91 8.21
C ILE A 48 5.87 -9.98 7.99
N VAL A 49 6.59 -10.52 8.97
CA VAL A 49 8.02 -10.80 8.86
C VAL A 49 8.21 -12.02 7.95
N GLN A 50 8.88 -11.85 6.81
CA GLN A 50 9.18 -12.96 5.90
C GLN A 50 10.54 -13.60 6.23
N ASP A 51 11.56 -12.77 6.45
CA ASP A 51 12.90 -13.17 6.90
C ASP A 51 13.58 -12.08 7.74
N GLU A 52 14.87 -12.19 7.98
CA GLU A 52 15.65 -11.25 8.82
C GLU A 52 15.70 -9.82 8.27
N TYR A 53 15.39 -9.63 6.99
CA TYR A 53 15.49 -8.35 6.29
C TYR A 53 14.19 -7.97 5.56
N THR A 54 13.31 -8.91 5.25
CA THR A 54 12.13 -8.69 4.40
C THR A 54 10.83 -8.72 5.20
N HIS A 55 10.00 -7.71 4.99
CA HIS A 55 8.72 -7.52 5.67
C HIS A 55 7.64 -7.13 4.67
N ASP A 56 6.48 -7.78 4.72
CA ASP A 56 5.28 -7.27 4.07
C ASP A 56 4.55 -6.32 5.03
N VAL A 57 4.24 -5.12 4.55
CA VAL A 57 3.44 -4.15 5.29
C VAL A 57 2.05 -4.08 4.71
N ILE A 58 1.04 -4.33 5.54
CA ILE A 58 -0.37 -4.28 5.16
C ILE A 58 -0.97 -2.96 5.65
N LEU A 59 -1.50 -2.18 4.70
CA LEU A 59 -2.14 -0.90 4.96
C LEU A 59 -3.62 -0.95 4.55
N ASP A 60 -4.50 -0.50 5.45
CA ASP A 60 -5.92 -0.38 5.16
C ASP A 60 -6.16 0.80 4.20
N TYR A 61 -6.73 0.51 3.02
CA TYR A 61 -7.07 1.52 2.02
C TYR A 61 -8.50 2.08 2.22
N GLY A 62 -9.31 1.39 3.03
CA GLY A 62 -10.73 1.61 3.19
C GLY A 62 -11.58 0.75 2.26
N GLY A 63 -12.86 0.55 2.63
CA GLY A 63 -13.81 -0.21 1.82
C GLY A 63 -13.51 -1.72 1.73
N GLY A 64 -12.78 -2.27 2.71
CA GLY A 64 -12.35 -3.67 2.73
C GLY A 64 -11.14 -3.97 1.84
N LEU A 65 -10.51 -2.94 1.25
CA LEU A 65 -9.34 -3.09 0.41
C LEU A 65 -8.05 -2.86 1.23
N HIS A 66 -7.05 -3.69 0.97
CA HIS A 66 -5.72 -3.56 1.55
C HIS A 66 -4.68 -3.29 0.47
N LEU A 67 -3.69 -2.46 0.79
CA LEU A 67 -2.45 -2.34 0.03
C LEU A 67 -1.37 -3.14 0.74
N VAL A 68 -0.66 -3.99 -0.01
CA VAL A 68 0.46 -4.78 0.51
C VAL A 68 1.74 -4.27 -0.13
N TYR A 69 2.69 -3.87 0.72
CA TYR A 69 4.01 -3.41 0.31
C TYR A 69 5.02 -4.48 0.69
N ASP A 70 5.68 -5.05 -0.31
CA ASP A 70 6.88 -5.84 -0.12
C ASP A 70 8.04 -4.87 0.16
N THR A 71 8.62 -4.96 1.35
CA THR A 71 9.70 -4.08 1.80
C THR A 71 10.91 -4.89 2.24
N THR A 72 12.06 -4.55 1.68
CA THR A 72 13.40 -5.00 2.10
C THR A 72 14.07 -3.96 2.99
#